data_AF-A0A7C4SYN5-F1
#
_entry.id   AF-A0A7C4SYN5-F1
#
_cell.length_a   1.000
_cell.length_b   1.000
_cell.length_c   1.000
_cell.angle_alpha   90.00
_cell.angle_beta   90.00
_cell.angle_gamma   90.00
#
_symmetry.space_group_name_H-M   'P 1'
#
loop_
_entity.id
_entity.type
_entity.pdbx_description
1 polymer ?
#
loop_
_entity_poly.entity_id
_entity_poly.type
_entity_poly.pdbx_seq_one_letter_code
_entity_poly.pdbx_strand_id
1 'polypeptide(L)'
;MFGADFSYPQGKLYARETYLYKVFISQETRLTPSLLLWLQLLFRTPIKRQIIDKKNFRYETELLTSYRDALQQKIHEYQTKFFFNAHHGLEIISHTNSNNTPIKNQLLNTSFDVQSFIKDYTNNLTNLVLCATNDTTLNELEPAMETMFLTLQPFLLHLLKRNPEISINDVVSLAVTLIKKECAKIGM
;
A
#
# COMPACT_ATOMS: atom_id res chain seq x y z
N MET A 1 -3.72 -3.03 -9.14
CA MET A 1 -4.07 -3.17 -7.71
C MET A 1 -2.87 -3.77 -6.99
N PHE A 2 -2.52 -3.21 -5.82
CA PHE A 2 -1.39 -3.64 -5.00
C PHE A 2 -1.89 -4.05 -3.60
N GLY A 3 -1.23 -5.03 -2.98
CA GLY A 3 -1.51 -5.44 -1.59
C GLY A 3 -2.74 -6.32 -1.38
N ALA A 4 -3.27 -6.91 -2.45
CA ALA A 4 -4.41 -7.83 -2.38
C ALA A 4 -4.00 -9.19 -2.96
N ASP A 5 -3.34 -10.01 -2.13
CA ASP A 5 -2.78 -11.28 -2.58
C ASP A 5 -3.75 -12.47 -2.40
N PHE A 6 -4.93 -12.26 -1.78
CA PHE A 6 -6.00 -13.25 -1.55
C PHE A 6 -5.52 -14.65 -1.10
N SER A 7 -4.42 -14.67 -0.38
CA SER A 7 -3.75 -15.86 0.13
C SER A 7 -2.75 -15.43 1.20
N TYR A 8 -2.05 -16.38 1.81
CA TYR A 8 -0.92 -16.11 2.69
C TYR A 8 0.38 -16.54 2.01
N PRO A 9 1.04 -15.65 1.24
CA PRO A 9 2.32 -15.94 0.63
C PRO A 9 3.36 -16.34 1.67
N GLN A 10 4.02 -17.48 1.45
CA GLN A 10 5.03 -18.05 2.35
C GLN A 10 4.53 -18.25 3.80
N GLY A 11 3.21 -18.35 4.02
CA GLY A 11 2.61 -18.44 5.35
C GLY A 11 2.60 -17.13 6.14
N LYS A 12 2.88 -15.99 5.50
CA LYS A 12 2.80 -14.67 6.14
C LYS A 12 1.34 -14.25 6.25
N LEU A 13 0.86 -14.13 7.48
CA LEU A 13 -0.47 -13.60 7.79
C LEU A 13 -0.49 -12.07 7.66
N TYR A 14 -1.62 -11.52 7.22
CA TYR A 14 -1.89 -10.07 7.18
C TYR A 14 -2.11 -9.44 8.57
N ALA A 15 -1.46 -9.97 9.60
CA ALA A 15 -1.69 -9.58 10.98
C ALA A 15 -0.51 -8.83 11.62
N ARG A 16 0.60 -8.65 10.90
CA ARG A 16 1.75 -7.89 11.41
C ARG A 16 1.37 -6.42 11.58
N GLU A 17 1.70 -5.82 12.72
CA GLU A 17 1.34 -4.44 13.11
C GLU A 17 -0.17 -4.15 13.19
N THR A 18 -1.04 -5.17 13.11
CA THR A 18 -2.46 -5.01 13.42
C THR A 18 -2.70 -5.21 14.91
N TYR A 19 -3.93 -4.95 15.37
CA TYR A 19 -4.29 -5.18 16.78
C TYR A 19 -4.03 -6.64 17.21
N LEU A 20 -4.18 -7.61 16.30
CA LEU A 20 -3.91 -9.03 16.57
C LEU A 20 -2.44 -9.27 16.94
N TYR A 21 -1.51 -8.51 16.37
CA TYR A 21 -0.09 -8.62 16.69
C TYR A 21 0.16 -8.34 18.17
N LYS A 22 -0.37 -7.22 18.67
CA LYS A 22 -0.22 -6.84 20.08
C LYS A 22 -0.83 -7.88 21.01
N VAL A 23 -2.00 -8.42 20.65
CA VAL A 23 -2.70 -9.46 21.43
C VAL A 23 -1.90 -10.76 21.49
N PHE A 24 -1.35 -11.23 20.37
CA PHE A 24 -0.60 -12.50 20.37
C PHE A 24 0.75 -12.37 21.05
N ILE A 25 1.41 -11.22 20.94
CA ILE A 25 2.64 -10.95 21.70
C ILE A 25 2.35 -10.87 23.21
N SER A 26 1.24 -10.28 23.64
CA SER A 26 0.90 -10.23 25.07
C SER A 26 0.48 -11.59 25.66
N GLN A 27 0.14 -12.56 24.82
CA GLN A 27 -0.21 -13.94 25.21
C GLN A 27 0.99 -14.90 25.13
N GLU A 28 2.16 -14.43 24.69
CA GLU A 28 3.35 -15.25 24.58
C GLU A 28 3.85 -15.68 25.98
N THR A 29 4.11 -16.97 26.13
CA THR A 29 4.69 -17.55 27.34
C THR A 29 5.83 -18.48 26.96
N ARG A 30 6.62 -18.94 27.94
CA ARG A 30 7.70 -19.92 27.69
C ARG A 30 7.20 -21.23 27.04
N LEU A 31 5.94 -21.60 27.28
CA LEU A 31 5.33 -22.82 26.75
C LEU A 31 4.49 -22.56 25.49
N THR A 32 4.23 -21.30 25.17
CA THR A 32 3.38 -20.89 24.04
C THR A 32 4.09 -19.76 23.30
N PRO A 33 5.04 -20.09 22.40
CA PRO A 33 5.70 -19.07 21.60
C PRO A 33 4.67 -18.39 20.69
N SER A 34 4.89 -17.12 20.39
CA SER A 34 4.01 -16.34 19.50
C SER A 34 3.77 -17.03 18.14
N LEU A 35 4.77 -17.72 17.60
CA LEU A 35 4.65 -18.53 16.39
C LEU A 35 3.50 -19.56 16.46
N LEU A 36 3.30 -20.19 17.62
CA LEU A 36 2.23 -21.18 17.80
C LEU A 36 0.85 -20.52 17.68
N LEU A 37 0.67 -19.33 18.24
CA LEU A 37 -0.58 -18.56 18.14
C LEU A 37 -0.87 -18.16 16.69
N TRP A 38 0.17 -17.77 15.94
CA TRP A 38 0.06 -17.49 14.51
C TRP A 38 -0.32 -18.72 13.69
N LEU A 39 0.30 -19.87 13.99
CA LEU A 39 -0.05 -21.13 13.34
C LEU A 39 -1.49 -21.53 13.66
N GLN A 40 -1.92 -21.42 14.91
CA GLN A 40 -3.32 -21.69 15.29
C GLN A 40 -4.29 -20.81 14.51
N LEU A 41 -3.99 -19.52 14.33
CA LEU A 41 -4.81 -18.62 13.52
C LEU A 41 -4.84 -19.03 12.05
N LEU A 42 -3.68 -19.39 11.47
CA LEU A 42 -3.54 -19.79 10.07
C LEU A 42 -4.31 -21.08 9.77
N PHE A 43 -4.20 -22.06 10.66
CA PHE A 43 -4.76 -23.42 10.51
C PHE A 43 -6.13 -23.59 11.18
N ARG A 44 -6.78 -22.50 11.65
CA ARG A 44 -8.10 -22.56 12.29
C ARG A 44 -9.22 -23.06 11.37
N THR A 45 -9.05 -22.86 10.07
CA THR A 45 -9.93 -23.33 9.00
C THR A 45 -9.14 -24.24 8.08
N PRO A 46 -9.80 -25.15 7.34
CA PRO A 46 -9.13 -25.91 6.29
C PRO A 46 -8.37 -24.97 5.35
N ILE A 47 -7.11 -25.30 5.09
CA ILE A 47 -6.27 -24.54 4.18
C ILE A 47 -5.75 -25.43 3.05
N LYS A 48 -5.62 -24.84 1.88
CA LYS A 48 -4.96 -25.47 0.73
C LYS A 48 -3.58 -24.88 0.57
N ARG A 49 -2.54 -25.72 0.60
CA ARG A 49 -1.18 -25.30 0.27
C ARG A 49 -0.96 -25.43 -1.22
N GLN A 50 -0.55 -24.35 -1.89
CA GLN A 50 -0.12 -24.38 -3.27
C GLN A 50 1.36 -24.04 -3.38
N ILE A 51 2.11 -24.88 -4.09
CA ILE A 51 3.53 -24.66 -4.37
C ILE A 51 3.61 -23.90 -5.70
N ILE A 52 4.25 -22.74 -5.69
CA ILE A 52 4.43 -21.89 -6.88
C ILE A 52 5.77 -22.25 -7.55
N ASP A 53 6.82 -22.40 -6.75
CA ASP A 53 8.17 -22.81 -7.20
C ASP A 53 8.94 -23.45 -6.02
N LYS A 54 10.16 -23.95 -6.25
CA LYS A 54 11.04 -24.60 -5.25
C LYS A 54 11.20 -23.80 -3.94
N LYS A 55 11.12 -22.47 -3.99
CA LYS A 55 11.27 -21.58 -2.83
C LYS A 55 9.98 -20.88 -2.39
N ASN A 56 8.92 -20.96 -3.20
CA ASN A 56 7.72 -20.15 -3.01
C ASN A 56 6.47 -21.02 -2.90
N PHE A 57 5.69 -20.79 -1.85
CA PHE A 57 4.40 -21.41 -1.62
C PHE A 57 3.43 -20.38 -1.08
N ARG A 58 2.13 -20.68 -1.15
CA ARG A 58 1.07 -19.91 -0.51
C ARG A 58 0.08 -20.83 0.17
N TYR A 59 -0.59 -20.31 1.20
CA TYR A 59 -1.77 -20.95 1.77
C TYR A 59 -3.02 -20.21 1.35
N GLU A 60 -4.02 -20.95 0.90
CA GLU A 60 -5.32 -20.46 0.51
C GLU A 60 -6.36 -20.90 1.53
N THR A 61 -7.27 -20.01 1.86
CA THR A 61 -8.44 -20.30 2.68
C THR A 61 -9.68 -20.05 1.85
N GLU A 62 -10.78 -20.73 2.19
CA GLU A 62 -12.07 -20.53 1.53
C GLU A 62 -12.50 -19.05 1.58
N LEU A 63 -12.30 -18.38 2.71
CA LEU A 63 -12.63 -16.97 2.89
C LEU A 63 -11.88 -16.06 1.90
N LEU A 64 -10.54 -16.19 1.82
CA LEU A 64 -9.74 -15.35 0.93
C LEU A 64 -10.01 -15.66 -0.54
N THR A 65 -10.28 -16.94 -0.85
CA THR A 65 -10.70 -17.39 -2.17
C THR A 65 -12.03 -16.76 -2.57
N SER A 66 -13.01 -16.74 -1.66
CA SER A 66 -14.31 -16.09 -1.88
C SER A 66 -14.18 -14.58 -2.14
N TYR A 67 -13.29 -13.88 -1.42
CA TYR A 67 -13.02 -12.47 -1.67
C TYR A 67 -12.40 -12.21 -3.04
N ARG A 68 -11.46 -13.06 -3.46
CA ARG A 68 -10.92 -13.00 -4.84
C ARG A 68 -12.03 -13.20 -5.85
N ASP A 69 -12.87 -14.20 -5.66
CA ASP A 69 -13.93 -14.56 -6.61
C ASP A 69 -14.98 -13.46 -6.75
N ALA A 70 -15.39 -12.85 -5.63
CA ALA A 70 -16.28 -11.70 -5.62
C ALA A 70 -15.67 -10.51 -6.37
N LEU A 71 -14.37 -10.25 -6.17
CA LEU A 71 -13.67 -9.19 -6.90
C LEU A 71 -13.54 -9.52 -8.38
N GLN A 72 -13.21 -10.75 -8.74
CA GLN A 72 -13.13 -11.20 -10.13
C GLN A 72 -14.47 -11.04 -10.84
N GLN A 73 -15.58 -11.45 -10.19
CA GLN A 73 -16.93 -11.24 -10.71
C GLN A 73 -17.22 -9.75 -10.95
N LYS A 74 -16.85 -8.89 -9.99
CA LYS A 74 -16.98 -7.44 -10.13
C LYS A 74 -16.18 -6.86 -11.28
N ILE A 75 -14.93 -7.31 -11.47
CA ILE A 75 -14.06 -6.85 -12.56
C ILE A 75 -14.66 -7.19 -13.93
N HIS A 76 -15.28 -8.36 -14.08
CA HIS A 76 -15.95 -8.73 -15.33
C HIS A 76 -17.15 -7.83 -15.67
N GLU A 77 -17.72 -7.09 -14.71
CA GLU A 77 -18.76 -6.08 -14.97
C GLU A 77 -18.19 -4.84 -15.68
N TYR A 78 -16.87 -4.62 -15.68
CA TYR A 78 -16.24 -3.42 -16.22
C TYR A 78 -15.45 -3.71 -17.50
N GLN A 79 -15.58 -2.84 -18.51
CA GLN A 79 -14.82 -2.90 -19.77
C GLN A 79 -13.43 -2.25 -19.68
N THR A 80 -12.81 -2.26 -18.50
CA THR A 80 -11.48 -1.64 -18.29
C THR A 80 -10.42 -2.71 -18.11
N LYS A 81 -9.21 -2.44 -18.61
CA LYS A 81 -8.07 -3.33 -18.40
C LYS A 81 -7.54 -3.12 -16.99
N PHE A 82 -7.73 -4.12 -16.14
CA PHE A 82 -7.14 -4.12 -14.80
C PHE A 82 -5.75 -4.73 -14.83
N PHE A 83 -4.80 -4.08 -14.16
CA PHE A 83 -3.48 -4.63 -13.91
C PHE A 83 -3.41 -5.18 -12.49
N PHE A 84 -3.23 -6.50 -12.38
CA PHE A 84 -3.00 -7.19 -11.10
C PHE A 84 -1.56 -7.62 -11.02
N ASN A 85 -0.89 -7.21 -9.95
CA ASN A 85 0.42 -7.74 -9.60
C ASN A 85 0.28 -8.50 -8.28
N ALA A 86 -0.01 -9.79 -8.40
CA ALA A 86 -0.19 -10.66 -7.25
C ALA A 86 1.15 -11.13 -6.65
N HIS A 87 2.29 -10.93 -7.33
CA HIS A 87 3.60 -11.50 -6.96
C HIS A 87 3.53 -13.00 -6.57
N HIS A 88 3.42 -13.32 -5.28
CA HIS A 88 3.33 -14.68 -4.72
C HIS A 88 1.93 -15.05 -4.22
N GLY A 89 0.97 -14.18 -4.48
CA GLY A 89 -0.43 -14.28 -4.15
C GLY A 89 -1.22 -15.21 -5.06
N LEU A 90 -2.53 -15.08 -4.94
CA LEU A 90 -3.52 -15.71 -5.78
C LEU A 90 -3.91 -14.73 -6.89
N GLU A 91 -3.72 -15.16 -8.13
CA GLU A 91 -3.97 -14.31 -9.29
C GLU A 91 -5.47 -14.10 -9.54
N ILE A 92 -5.81 -12.94 -10.11
CA ILE A 92 -7.13 -12.64 -10.64
C ILE A 92 -7.05 -12.74 -12.14
N ILE A 93 -7.90 -13.57 -12.73
CA ILE A 93 -7.93 -13.78 -14.17
C ILE A 93 -8.90 -12.76 -14.77
N SER A 94 -8.38 -11.68 -15.35
CA SER A 94 -9.20 -10.74 -16.11
C SER A 94 -9.33 -11.22 -17.56
N HIS A 95 -10.39 -11.94 -17.89
CA HIS A 95 -10.75 -12.15 -19.29
C HIS A 95 -11.49 -10.91 -19.81
N THR A 96 -10.88 -10.19 -20.75
CA THR A 96 -11.59 -9.18 -21.54
C THR A 96 -12.44 -9.92 -22.57
N ASN A 97 -13.73 -10.11 -22.28
CA ASN A 97 -14.67 -10.46 -23.34
C ASN A 97 -14.85 -9.21 -24.21
N SER A 98 -14.16 -9.19 -25.36
CA SER A 98 -14.21 -8.12 -26.36
C SER A 98 -15.61 -7.87 -26.94
N ASN A 99 -16.57 -8.77 -26.68
CA ASN A 99 -17.90 -8.72 -27.26
C ASN A 99 -18.93 -8.82 -26.13
N ASN A 100 -19.45 -7.67 -25.68
CA ASN A 100 -20.87 -7.41 -25.44
C ASN A 100 -21.07 -6.11 -24.62
N THR A 101 -22.12 -5.40 -25.03
CA THR A 101 -22.89 -4.26 -24.45
C THR A 101 -22.48 -3.63 -23.12
N PRO A 102 -22.74 -2.30 -22.95
CA PRO A 102 -22.09 -1.50 -21.92
C PRO A 102 -22.70 -1.79 -20.55
N ILE A 103 -21.88 -2.33 -19.63
CA ILE A 103 -22.24 -2.43 -18.22
C ILE A 103 -21.29 -1.50 -17.45
N LYS A 104 -21.91 -0.46 -16.86
CA LYS A 104 -21.36 0.59 -15.98
C LYS A 104 -19.96 1.13 -16.30
N ASN A 105 -19.92 2.23 -17.05
CA ASN A 105 -18.74 3.09 -17.24
C ASN A 105 -18.33 3.92 -16.01
N GLN A 106 -19.00 3.80 -14.87
CA GLN A 106 -18.78 4.67 -13.72
C GLN A 106 -18.15 3.89 -12.58
N LEU A 107 -16.81 3.85 -12.57
CA LEU A 107 -16.08 3.70 -11.32
C LEU A 107 -15.70 5.08 -10.75
N LEU A 108 -15.33 6.05 -11.59
CA LEU A 108 -15.08 7.45 -11.24
C LEU A 108 -15.33 8.33 -12.48
N ASN A 109 -16.26 9.28 -12.40
CA ASN A 109 -16.60 10.19 -13.50
C ASN A 109 -15.71 11.45 -13.54
N THR A 110 -14.56 11.42 -12.88
CA THR A 110 -13.56 12.49 -12.93
C THR A 110 -12.39 11.99 -13.77
N SER A 111 -12.14 12.65 -14.90
CA SER A 111 -10.88 12.48 -15.62
C SER A 111 -9.76 13.01 -14.73
N PHE A 112 -9.17 12.12 -13.92
CA PHE A 112 -8.00 12.44 -13.12
C PHE A 112 -6.77 12.28 -14.01
N ASP A 113 -6.18 13.39 -14.41
CA ASP A 113 -4.92 13.37 -15.12
C ASP A 113 -3.78 13.25 -14.12
N VAL A 114 -3.14 12.08 -14.12
CA VAL A 114 -2.01 11.77 -13.25
C VAL A 114 -0.83 12.69 -13.54
N GLN A 115 -0.65 13.14 -14.78
CA GLN A 115 0.48 13.99 -15.15
C GLN A 115 0.35 15.40 -14.57
N SER A 116 -0.83 16.03 -14.70
CA SER A 116 -1.11 17.31 -14.03
C SER A 116 -0.99 17.19 -12.52
N PHE A 117 -1.52 16.11 -11.91
CA PHE A 117 -1.37 15.90 -10.47
C PHE A 117 0.10 15.80 -10.03
N ILE A 118 0.93 15.00 -10.71
CA ILE A 118 2.35 14.88 -10.37
C ILE A 118 3.05 16.22 -10.51
N LYS A 119 2.73 16.99 -11.55
CA LYS A 119 3.28 18.33 -11.76
C LYS A 119 2.92 19.26 -10.60
N ASP A 120 1.65 19.35 -10.25
CA ASP A 120 1.15 20.19 -9.15
C ASP A 120 1.75 19.77 -7.80
N TYR A 121 1.82 18.45 -7.55
CA TYR A 121 2.44 17.90 -6.35
C TYR A 121 3.94 18.24 -6.25
N THR A 122 4.70 18.12 -7.35
CA THR A 122 6.13 18.48 -7.36
C THR A 122 6.38 19.98 -7.17
N ASN A 123 5.49 20.83 -7.68
CA ASN A 123 5.54 22.27 -7.44
C ASN A 123 5.33 22.58 -5.95
N ASN A 124 4.30 22.00 -5.34
CA ASN A 124 4.00 22.16 -3.92
C ASN A 124 5.15 21.68 -3.02
N LEU A 125 5.80 20.55 -3.36
CA LEU A 125 6.99 20.09 -2.63
C LEU A 125 8.16 21.07 -2.71
N THR A 126 8.33 21.75 -3.84
CA THR A 126 9.41 22.73 -4.01
C THR A 126 9.15 23.98 -3.18
N ASN A 127 7.90 24.44 -3.15
CA ASN A 127 7.46 25.54 -2.30
C ASN A 127 7.63 25.21 -0.81
N LEU A 128 7.39 23.96 -0.41
CA LEU A 128 7.57 23.51 0.97
C LEU A 128 9.04 23.60 1.43
N VAL A 129 10.00 23.28 0.56
CA VAL A 129 11.43 23.47 0.85
C VAL A 129 11.75 24.95 1.07
N LEU A 130 11.21 25.84 0.22
CA LEU A 130 11.42 27.28 0.32
C LEU A 130 10.82 27.87 1.61
N CYS A 131 9.65 27.39 2.05
CA CYS A 131 9.07 27.79 3.32
C CYS A 131 9.91 27.31 4.51
N ALA A 132 10.40 26.06 4.47
CA ALA A 132 11.26 25.52 5.51
C ALA A 132 12.60 26.27 5.64
N THR A 133 13.18 26.77 4.54
CA THR A 133 14.44 27.52 4.57
C THR A 133 14.30 28.96 5.06
N ASN A 134 13.10 29.54 4.98
CA ASN A 134 12.87 30.97 5.25
C ASN A 134 12.30 31.25 6.65
N ASP A 135 12.25 30.26 7.55
CA ASP A 135 11.66 30.36 8.90
C ASP A 135 10.24 30.97 8.93
N THR A 136 9.49 30.88 7.82
CA THR A 136 8.09 31.28 7.82
C THR A 136 7.31 30.31 8.69
N THR A 137 6.65 30.84 9.72
CA THR A 137 5.88 30.03 10.67
C THR A 137 4.83 29.22 9.93
N LEU A 138 4.69 27.93 10.32
CA LEU A 138 3.74 26.96 9.77
C LEU A 138 2.30 27.47 9.61
N ASN A 139 1.95 28.52 10.36
CA ASN A 139 0.63 29.16 10.39
C ASN A 139 0.28 29.97 9.14
N GLU A 140 1.26 30.27 8.27
CA GLU A 140 1.05 31.04 7.03
C GLU A 140 0.95 30.16 5.78
N LEU A 141 0.97 28.83 5.94
CA LEU A 141 0.84 27.89 4.83
C LEU A 141 -0.60 27.85 4.32
N GLU A 142 -0.77 27.81 3.00
CA GLU A 142 -2.10 27.55 2.43
C GLU A 142 -2.63 26.18 2.91
N PRO A 143 -3.96 26.01 3.10
CA PRO A 143 -4.56 24.78 3.62
C PRO A 143 -4.17 23.50 2.85
N ALA A 144 -3.93 23.63 1.54
CA ALA A 144 -3.47 22.53 0.69
C ALA A 144 -2.03 22.10 1.02
N MET A 145 -1.15 23.05 1.36
CA MET A 145 0.23 22.79 1.76
C MET A 145 0.30 22.17 3.16
N GLU A 146 -0.55 22.63 4.09
CA GLU A 146 -0.68 22.05 5.43
C GLU A 146 -1.08 20.57 5.35
N THR A 147 -2.10 20.25 4.54
CA THR A 147 -2.52 18.87 4.32
C THR A 147 -1.40 18.01 3.76
N MET A 148 -0.66 18.53 2.77
CA MET A 148 0.50 17.83 2.21
C MET A 148 1.59 17.60 3.26
N PHE A 149 1.91 18.59 4.09
CA PHE A 149 2.89 18.45 5.16
C PHE A 149 2.48 17.37 6.19
N LEU A 150 1.20 17.34 6.59
CA LEU A 150 0.66 16.30 7.47
C LEU A 150 0.83 14.90 6.87
N THR A 151 0.63 14.73 5.57
CA THR A 151 0.88 13.43 4.91
C THR A 151 2.35 13.02 4.92
N LEU A 152 3.27 13.99 4.91
CA LEU A 152 4.72 13.75 4.92
C LEU A 152 5.29 13.58 6.34
N GLN A 153 4.57 14.04 7.37
CA GLN A 153 5.05 14.05 8.75
C GLN A 153 5.55 12.67 9.25
N PRO A 154 4.87 11.53 9.03
CA PRO A 154 5.40 10.23 9.46
C PRO A 154 6.74 9.86 8.81
N PHE A 155 6.93 10.25 7.54
CA PHE A 155 8.16 10.01 6.80
C PHE A 155 9.29 10.92 7.28
N LEU A 156 9.01 12.20 7.51
CA LEU A 156 9.98 13.14 8.08
C LEU A 156 10.45 12.70 9.47
N LEU A 157 9.52 12.28 10.34
CA LEU A 157 9.83 11.74 11.66
C LEU A 157 10.68 10.46 11.58
N HIS A 158 10.40 9.59 10.61
CA HIS A 158 11.22 8.40 10.37
C HIS A 158 12.67 8.75 9.99
N LEU A 159 12.85 9.77 9.14
CA LEU A 159 14.18 10.24 8.74
C LEU A 159 14.94 10.91 9.89
N LEU A 160 14.27 11.77 10.66
CA LEU A 160 14.85 12.39 11.87
C LEU A 160 15.28 11.35 12.90
N LYS A 161 14.44 10.33 13.13
CA LYS A 161 14.77 9.24 14.06
C LYS A 161 16.01 8.44 13.62
N ARG A 162 16.25 8.31 12.31
CA ARG A 162 17.43 7.62 11.77
C ARG A 162 18.67 8.50 11.74
N ASN A 163 18.51 9.82 11.60
CA ASN A 163 19.61 10.77 11.48
C ASN A 163 19.40 11.94 12.46
N PRO A 164 19.70 11.75 13.76
CA PRO A 164 19.43 12.74 14.79
C PRO A 164 20.31 14.00 14.68
N GLU A 165 21.42 13.95 13.94
CA GLU A 165 22.35 15.08 13.79
C GLU A 165 21.99 16.04 12.65
N ILE A 166 20.98 15.70 11.85
CA ILE A 166 20.56 16.50 10.70
C ILE A 166 19.50 17.51 11.15
N SER A 167 19.64 18.77 10.72
CA SER A 167 18.65 19.81 11.00
C SER A 167 17.29 19.46 10.35
N ILE A 168 16.19 19.94 10.92
CA ILE A 168 14.84 19.67 10.39
C ILE A 168 14.74 20.13 8.93
N ASN A 169 15.34 21.27 8.59
CA ASN A 169 15.32 21.83 7.23
C ASN A 169 16.08 20.94 6.24
N ASP A 170 17.20 20.38 6.65
CA ASP A 170 17.98 19.44 5.84
C ASP A 170 17.25 18.08 5.66
N VAL A 171 16.49 17.63 6.68
CA VAL A 171 15.65 16.44 6.54
C VAL A 171 14.50 16.68 5.57
N VAL A 172 13.88 17.85 5.60
CA VAL A 172 12.82 18.23 4.66
C VAL A 172 13.36 18.28 3.22
N SER A 173 14.53 18.89 2.99
CA SER A 173 15.15 18.94 1.67
C SER A 173 15.53 17.55 1.14
N LEU A 174 16.04 16.68 2.01
CA LEU A 174 16.35 15.29 1.69
C LEU A 174 15.07 14.49 1.34
N ALA A 175 14.01 14.64 2.14
CA ALA A 175 12.74 13.97 1.92
C ALA A 175 12.12 14.36 0.57
N VAL A 176 12.11 15.66 0.27
CA VAL A 176 11.59 16.17 -1.02
C VAL A 176 12.41 15.64 -2.19
N THR A 177 13.73 15.55 -2.05
CA THR A 177 14.60 14.99 -3.10
C THR A 177 14.31 13.51 -3.36
N LEU A 178 14.12 12.71 -2.31
CA LEU A 178 13.75 11.30 -2.42
C LEU A 178 12.38 11.13 -3.09
N ILE A 179 11.40 11.94 -2.71
CA ILE A 179 10.04 11.89 -3.28
C ILE A 179 10.07 12.29 -4.76
N LYS A 180 10.77 13.38 -5.13
CA LYS A 180 10.94 13.80 -6.53
C LYS A 180 11.57 12.70 -7.38
N LYS A 181 12.57 11.99 -6.84
CA LYS A 181 13.20 10.86 -7.53
C LYS A 181 12.22 9.72 -7.80
N GLU A 182 11.31 9.41 -6.89
CA GLU A 182 10.27 8.40 -7.11
C GLU A 182 9.18 8.90 -8.08
N CYS A 183 8.76 10.16 -7.99
CA CYS A 183 7.82 10.77 -8.94
C CYS A 183 8.36 10.71 -10.38
N ALA A 184 9.66 10.94 -10.57
CA ALA A 184 10.31 10.86 -11.89
C ALA A 184 10.26 9.45 -12.51
N LYS A 185 10.20 8.38 -11.69
CA LYS A 185 10.04 7.01 -12.19
C LYS A 185 8.62 6.68 -12.65
N ILE A 186 7.64 7.43 -12.17
CA ILE A 186 6.21 7.24 -12.49
C ILE A 186 5.84 8.03 -13.76
N GLY A 187 6.55 9.13 -14.04
CA GLY A 187 6.36 9.97 -15.23
C GLY A 187 7.09 9.50 -16.50
N MET A 188 7.81 8.38 -16.47
CA MET A 188 8.36 7.65 -17.65
C MET A 188 7.52 6.40 -17.90
#